data_AF-A0A9Q9VXK8-F1
#
_entry.id   AF-A0A9Q9VXK8-F1
#
_cell.length_a   1.000
_cell.length_b   1.000
_cell.length_c   1.000
_cell.angle_alpha   90.00
_cell.angle_beta   90.00
_cell.angle_gamma   90.00
#
_symmetry.space_group_name_H-M   'P 1'
#
loop_
_entity.id
_entity.type
_entity.pdbx_description
1 polymer ?
#
loop_
_entity_poly.entity_id
_entity_poly.type
_entity_poly.pdbx_seq_one_letter_code
_entity_poly.pdbx_strand_id
1 'polypeptide(L)'
;MAMSALVHVLIPFLLCIALANTHIFDKVLVDVAYDHYAEKRVDNLPAFWQCPFNCLINLGYILLGIYWILQPMSDNRDTCAAVYTKDVFALMAVTYGPVQWVRLATLQHAPSVLDQWFTLHIFSWVLVWCHVVDKGWSSPYALMVESCSVLSYGLALFHDRGFEVALGCHIAFAVFKGVRAQVNLGDTASMRYLCLALLSCAGFVVLKLLDHSLAEYWVFQNLTGHFWSKVCDILQFHYSFCFLTRLSENAHNALINARTFIQLSNKAMNMTCTNPNLVLSSTVILCHRHVQILMINVIKDL
;
A
#
# COMPACT_ATOMS: atom_id res chain seq x y z
N MET A 1 -7.55 -6.03 16.75
CA MET A 1 -6.46 -5.45 15.92
C MET A 1 -6.78 -4.02 15.45
N ALA A 2 -8.01 -3.75 15.00
CA ALA A 2 -8.45 -2.42 14.55
C ALA A 2 -8.04 -1.24 15.46
N MET A 3 -8.15 -1.35 16.80
CA MET A 3 -7.75 -0.28 17.71
C MET A 3 -6.24 0.03 17.67
N SER A 4 -5.39 -0.99 17.53
CA SER A 4 -3.94 -0.80 17.43
C SER A 4 -3.58 -0.12 16.11
N ALA A 5 -4.20 -0.54 15.01
CA ALA A 5 -4.01 0.07 13.70
C ALA A 5 -4.49 1.53 13.70
N LEU A 6 -5.63 1.80 14.35
CA LEU A 6 -6.17 3.14 14.50
C LEU A 6 -5.20 4.07 15.25
N VAL A 7 -4.68 3.63 16.39
CA VAL A 7 -3.69 4.41 17.14
C VAL A 7 -2.42 4.63 16.31
N HIS A 8 -1.98 3.62 15.57
CA HIS A 8 -0.78 3.72 14.74
C HIS A 8 -0.92 4.70 13.58
N VAL A 9 -2.12 4.86 13.02
CA VAL A 9 -2.36 5.87 11.98
C VAL A 9 -2.59 7.25 12.59
N LEU A 10 -3.43 7.33 13.64
CA LEU A 10 -3.85 8.63 14.18
C LEU A 10 -2.73 9.38 14.89
N ILE A 11 -1.84 8.72 15.64
CA ILE A 11 -0.77 9.45 16.37
C ILE A 11 0.19 10.16 15.40
N PRO A 12 0.81 9.46 14.42
CA PRO A 12 1.66 10.12 13.42
C PRO A 12 0.88 11.15 12.59
N PHE A 13 -0.38 10.86 12.27
CA PHE A 13 -1.22 11.79 11.52
C PHE A 13 -1.46 13.11 12.28
N LEU A 14 -1.81 13.04 13.56
CA LEU A 14 -1.98 14.23 14.40
C LEU A 14 -0.68 15.00 14.58
N LEU A 15 0.46 14.29 14.68
CA LEU A 15 1.77 14.92 14.70
C LEU A 15 2.07 15.66 13.38
N CYS A 16 1.77 15.04 12.23
CA CYS A 16 1.93 15.69 10.93
C CYS A 16 1.04 16.93 10.79
N ILE A 17 -0.22 16.87 11.26
CA ILE A 17 -1.11 18.03 11.32
C ILE A 17 -0.49 19.14 12.17
N ALA A 18 -0.03 18.81 13.38
CA ALA A 18 0.56 19.80 14.28
C ALA A 18 1.78 20.49 13.63
N LEU A 19 2.69 19.71 13.02
CA LEU A 19 3.88 20.23 12.36
C LEU A 19 3.57 21.01 11.08
N ALA A 20 2.61 20.57 10.28
CA ALA A 20 2.19 21.27 9.06
C ALA A 20 1.57 22.65 9.35
N ASN A 21 1.02 22.85 10.56
CA ASN A 21 0.50 24.13 11.02
C ASN A 21 1.56 25.02 11.69
N THR A 22 2.85 24.65 11.60
CA THR A 22 3.97 25.50 12.04
C THR A 22 4.70 26.10 10.84
N HIS A 23 5.60 27.05 11.12
CA HIS A 23 6.46 27.69 10.11
C HIS A 23 7.54 26.78 9.49
N ILE A 24 7.62 25.49 9.90
CA ILE A 24 8.65 24.56 9.41
C ILE A 24 8.57 24.40 7.89
N PHE A 25 7.35 24.39 7.33
CA PHE A 25 7.11 24.07 5.92
C PHE A 25 6.76 25.27 5.05
N ASP A 26 6.84 26.51 5.54
CA ASP A 26 6.42 27.72 4.80
C ASP A 26 7.08 27.88 3.42
N LYS A 27 8.29 27.31 3.25
CA LYS A 27 9.05 27.37 1.99
C LYS A 27 8.75 26.23 1.03
N VAL A 28 7.96 25.24 1.43
CA VAL A 28 7.61 24.12 0.55
C VAL A 28 6.68 24.62 -0.55
N LEU A 29 7.01 24.27 -1.79
CA LEU A 29 6.19 24.56 -2.95
C LEU A 29 4.94 23.67 -2.96
N VAL A 30 3.78 24.30 -2.81
CA VAL A 30 2.48 23.64 -2.79
C VAL A 30 1.44 24.44 -3.59
N ASP A 31 0.44 23.74 -4.13
CA ASP A 31 -0.60 24.36 -4.96
C ASP A 31 -1.67 25.02 -4.09
N VAL A 32 -1.65 26.35 -4.02
CA VAL A 32 -2.58 27.19 -3.23
C VAL A 32 -3.51 28.05 -4.10
N ALA A 33 -3.54 27.81 -5.41
CA ALA A 33 -4.36 28.55 -6.36
C ALA A 33 -5.30 27.61 -7.12
N TYR A 34 -6.54 28.07 -7.36
CA TYR A 34 -7.52 27.32 -8.17
C TYR A 34 -7.07 27.15 -9.62
N ASP A 35 -6.26 28.06 -10.15
CA ASP A 35 -5.75 28.02 -11.53
C ASP A 35 -4.86 26.79 -11.81
N HIS A 36 -4.43 26.07 -10.77
CA HIS A 36 -3.72 24.80 -10.89
C HIS A 36 -4.65 23.64 -11.32
N TYR A 37 -5.97 23.80 -11.21
CA TYR A 37 -6.94 22.78 -11.55
C TYR A 37 -7.71 23.20 -12.80
N ALA A 38 -7.87 22.27 -13.74
CA ALA A 38 -8.72 22.51 -14.90
C ALA A 38 -10.22 22.55 -14.55
N GLU A 39 -10.62 22.03 -13.39
CA GLU A 39 -12.03 22.03 -12.98
C GLU A 39 -12.47 23.46 -12.65
N LYS A 40 -13.44 23.96 -13.40
CA LYS A 40 -13.98 25.30 -13.18
C LYS A 40 -14.64 25.40 -11.81
N ARG A 41 -14.27 26.46 -11.09
CA ARG A 41 -14.90 26.85 -9.84
C ARG A 41 -16.38 27.17 -10.05
N VAL A 42 -17.23 26.70 -9.13
CA VAL A 42 -18.64 27.07 -9.07
C VAL A 42 -18.86 28.03 -7.91
N ASP A 43 -18.91 29.33 -8.20
CA ASP A 43 -18.93 30.39 -7.19
C ASP A 43 -20.17 30.36 -6.26
N ASN A 44 -21.28 29.76 -6.73
CA ASN A 44 -22.52 29.65 -5.97
C ASN A 44 -22.51 28.50 -4.94
N LEU A 45 -21.43 27.70 -4.88
CA LEU A 45 -21.29 26.60 -3.92
C LEU A 45 -20.45 27.03 -2.70
N PRO A 46 -20.70 26.43 -1.52
CA PRO A 46 -19.84 26.61 -0.34
C PRO A 46 -18.37 26.28 -0.66
N ALA A 47 -17.42 26.90 0.05
CA ALA A 47 -15.98 26.73 -0.18
C ALA A 47 -15.52 25.27 -0.29
N PHE A 48 -16.09 24.39 0.55
CA PHE A 48 -15.77 22.96 0.54
C PHE A 48 -16.31 22.18 -0.66
N TRP A 49 -17.05 22.82 -1.56
CA TRP A 49 -17.65 22.24 -2.77
C TRP A 49 -17.41 23.13 -4.00
N GLN A 50 -16.40 23.99 -3.98
CA GLN A 50 -16.15 24.88 -5.12
C GLN A 50 -15.58 24.16 -6.35
N CYS A 51 -14.92 23.01 -6.16
CA CYS A 51 -14.52 22.07 -7.21
C CYS A 51 -15.29 20.74 -7.02
N PRO A 52 -16.55 20.65 -7.48
CA PRO A 52 -17.48 19.59 -7.09
C PRO A 52 -16.98 18.17 -7.34
N PHE A 53 -16.44 17.87 -8.52
CA PHE A 53 -15.99 16.53 -8.85
C PHE A 53 -14.70 16.19 -8.10
N ASN A 54 -13.75 17.13 -8.03
CA ASN A 54 -12.50 16.95 -7.30
C ASN A 54 -12.71 16.82 -5.78
N CYS A 55 -13.76 17.43 -5.21
CA CYS A 55 -14.14 17.24 -3.82
C CYS A 55 -14.87 15.91 -3.60
N LEU A 56 -15.87 15.59 -4.44
CA LEU A 56 -16.73 14.42 -4.24
C LEU A 56 -15.97 13.10 -4.36
N ILE A 57 -15.00 13.02 -5.29
CA ILE A 57 -14.18 11.82 -5.48
C ILE A 57 -13.39 11.43 -4.21
N ASN A 58 -13.17 12.36 -3.27
CA ASN A 58 -12.50 12.06 -2.00
C ASN A 58 -13.32 11.09 -1.12
N LEU A 59 -14.65 11.05 -1.28
CA LEU A 59 -15.49 10.02 -0.67
C LEU A 59 -15.10 8.62 -1.13
N GLY A 60 -14.57 8.48 -2.35
CA GLY A 60 -14.09 7.22 -2.88
C GLY A 60 -12.99 6.59 -2.03
N TYR A 61 -12.02 7.36 -1.54
CA TYR A 61 -10.98 6.83 -0.62
C TYR A 61 -11.58 6.38 0.70
N ILE A 62 -12.51 7.18 1.26
CA ILE A 62 -13.17 6.88 2.54
C ILE A 62 -13.97 5.59 2.42
N LEU A 63 -14.81 5.48 1.39
CA LEU A 63 -15.64 4.30 1.14
C LEU A 63 -14.79 3.07 0.82
N LEU A 64 -13.71 3.22 0.05
CA LEU A 64 -12.78 2.14 -0.24
C LEU A 64 -12.07 1.64 1.03
N GLY A 65 -11.59 2.56 1.86
CA GLY A 65 -10.94 2.22 3.13
C GLY A 65 -11.90 1.50 4.08
N ILE A 66 -13.13 2.02 4.25
CA ILE A 66 -14.19 1.35 5.03
C ILE A 66 -14.48 -0.04 4.46
N TYR A 67 -14.66 -0.15 3.14
CA TYR A 67 -14.90 -1.42 2.47
C TYR A 67 -13.81 -2.45 2.82
N TRP A 68 -12.53 -2.08 2.76
CA TRP A 68 -11.42 -2.98 3.07
C TRP A 68 -11.23 -3.27 4.55
N ILE A 69 -11.60 -2.35 5.45
CA ILE A 69 -11.68 -2.64 6.89
C ILE A 69 -12.73 -3.74 7.14
N LEU A 70 -13.87 -3.66 6.45
CA LEU A 70 -14.97 -4.62 6.58
C LEU A 70 -14.71 -5.95 5.85
N GLN A 71 -13.74 -6.01 4.93
CA GLN A 71 -13.41 -7.27 4.27
C GLN A 71 -12.70 -8.23 5.23
N PRO A 72 -13.23 -9.45 5.42
CA PRO A 72 -12.59 -10.45 6.25
C PRO A 72 -11.33 -10.96 5.56
N MET A 73 -10.28 -11.13 6.36
CA MET A 73 -9.10 -11.92 6.02
C MET A 73 -9.02 -13.02 7.08
N SER A 74 -8.55 -14.22 6.74
CA SER A 74 -8.41 -15.31 7.71
C SER A 74 -7.66 -14.78 8.94
N ASP A 75 -8.29 -14.76 10.11
CA ASP A 75 -7.70 -14.22 11.33
C ASP A 75 -7.23 -15.40 12.19
N ASN A 76 -6.00 -15.82 11.95
CA ASN A 76 -5.31 -16.81 12.75
C ASN A 76 -3.94 -16.27 13.16
N ARG A 77 -3.26 -16.97 14.08
CA ARG A 77 -1.97 -16.50 14.60
C ARG A 77 -0.93 -16.24 13.51
N ASP A 78 -1.01 -16.95 12.39
CA ASP A 78 -0.05 -16.82 11.29
C ASP A 78 -0.38 -15.64 10.35
N THR A 79 -1.60 -15.09 10.40
CA THR A 79 -2.06 -13.99 9.53
C THR A 79 -2.33 -12.67 10.26
N CYS A 80 -2.30 -12.67 11.60
CA CYS A 80 -2.51 -11.49 12.44
C CYS A 80 -1.74 -10.25 11.97
N ALA A 81 -0.47 -10.41 11.58
CA ALA A 81 0.34 -9.31 11.04
C ALA A 81 -0.19 -8.75 9.71
N ALA A 82 -0.65 -9.62 8.80
CA ALA A 82 -1.21 -9.21 7.52
C ALA A 82 -2.57 -8.50 7.67
N VAL A 83 -3.40 -8.95 8.62
CA VAL A 83 -4.65 -8.27 8.98
C VAL A 83 -4.36 -6.88 9.54
N TYR A 84 -3.36 -6.77 10.43
CA TYR A 84 -2.93 -5.49 10.97
C TYR A 84 -2.45 -4.53 9.87
N THR A 85 -1.58 -4.97 8.96
CA THR A 85 -1.10 -4.12 7.87
C THR A 85 -2.21 -3.72 6.90
N LYS A 86 -3.16 -4.63 6.62
CA LYS A 86 -4.38 -4.30 5.85
C LYS A 86 -5.16 -3.19 6.53
N ASP A 87 -5.43 -3.32 7.83
CA ASP A 87 -6.22 -2.35 8.58
C ASP A 87 -5.53 -0.99 8.64
N VAL A 88 -4.21 -0.96 8.85
CA VAL A 88 -3.43 0.29 8.77
C VAL A 88 -3.56 0.93 7.40
N PHE A 89 -3.31 0.18 6.32
CA PHE A 89 -3.37 0.71 4.96
C PHE A 89 -4.79 1.22 4.60
N ALA A 90 -5.82 0.55 5.10
CA ALA A 90 -7.22 0.96 4.91
C ALA A 90 -7.57 2.22 5.71
N LEU A 91 -7.08 2.34 6.94
CA LEU A 91 -7.23 3.55 7.75
C LEU A 91 -6.47 4.74 7.15
N MET A 92 -5.34 4.51 6.48
CA MET A 92 -4.67 5.56 5.71
C MET A 92 -5.55 6.07 4.56
N ALA A 93 -6.22 5.18 3.81
CA ALA A 93 -7.18 5.61 2.79
C ALA A 93 -8.36 6.42 3.40
N VAL A 94 -8.89 5.98 4.55
CA VAL A 94 -9.96 6.70 5.27
C VAL A 94 -9.53 8.08 5.71
N THR A 95 -8.31 8.23 6.23
CA THR A 95 -7.79 9.52 6.73
C THR A 95 -7.30 10.42 5.61
N TYR A 96 -6.86 9.87 4.48
CA TYR A 96 -6.37 10.64 3.34
C TYR A 96 -7.48 11.39 2.59
N GLY A 97 -8.67 10.79 2.45
CA GLY A 97 -9.81 11.44 1.79
C GLY A 97 -10.14 12.83 2.39
N PRO A 98 -10.30 12.96 3.72
CA PRO A 98 -10.46 14.26 4.38
C PRO A 98 -9.31 15.24 4.15
N VAL A 99 -8.06 14.78 4.12
CA VAL A 99 -6.89 15.64 3.85
C VAL A 99 -6.98 16.26 2.46
N GLN A 100 -7.19 15.43 1.43
CA GLN A 100 -7.37 15.90 0.06
C GLN A 100 -8.58 16.83 -0.06
N TRP A 101 -9.68 16.52 0.63
CA TRP A 101 -10.85 17.39 0.64
C TRP A 101 -10.53 18.75 1.24
N VAL A 102 -9.95 18.80 2.45
CA VAL A 102 -9.63 20.06 3.13
C VAL A 102 -8.64 20.89 2.30
N ARG A 103 -7.67 20.25 1.64
CA ARG A 103 -6.78 20.92 0.69
C ARG A 103 -7.56 21.65 -0.41
N LEU A 104 -8.49 20.98 -1.07
CA LEU A 104 -9.28 21.57 -2.17
C LEU A 104 -10.29 22.62 -1.67
N ALA A 105 -10.83 22.40 -0.48
CA ALA A 105 -11.82 23.28 0.14
C ALA A 105 -11.23 24.61 0.60
N THR A 106 -9.97 24.60 1.05
CA THR A 106 -9.34 25.75 1.70
C THR A 106 -8.25 26.39 0.87
N LEU A 107 -7.60 25.61 0.00
CA LEU A 107 -6.35 25.97 -0.71
C LEU A 107 -5.30 26.57 0.23
N GLN A 108 -5.31 26.18 1.50
CA GLN A 108 -4.32 26.62 2.46
C GLN A 108 -3.03 25.82 2.31
N HIS A 109 -1.94 26.45 2.72
CA HIS A 109 -0.61 25.86 2.66
C HIS A 109 -0.50 24.58 3.48
N ALA A 110 -0.91 24.62 4.76
CA ALA A 110 -0.80 23.47 5.67
C ALA A 110 -1.54 22.19 5.20
N PRO A 111 -2.81 22.24 4.76
CA PRO A 111 -3.46 21.08 4.15
C PRO A 111 -2.78 20.56 2.88
N SER A 112 -2.16 21.45 2.09
CA SER A 112 -1.44 21.06 0.88
C SER A 112 -0.11 20.36 1.18
N VAL A 113 0.59 20.82 2.22
CA VAL A 113 1.75 20.13 2.80
C VAL A 113 1.36 18.75 3.32
N LEU A 114 0.24 18.67 4.05
CA LEU A 114 -0.23 17.43 4.63
C LEU A 114 -0.62 16.40 3.55
N ASP A 115 -1.24 16.84 2.45
CA ASP A 115 -1.56 15.99 1.29
C ASP A 115 -0.29 15.32 0.75
N GLN A 116 0.72 16.12 0.38
CA GLN A 116 2.00 15.62 -0.13
C GLN A 116 2.69 14.68 0.88
N TRP A 117 2.79 15.09 2.14
CA TRP A 117 3.51 14.35 3.16
C TRP A 117 2.87 12.99 3.45
N PHE A 118 1.53 12.93 3.49
CA PHE A 118 0.80 11.71 3.77
C PHE A 118 0.84 10.72 2.60
N THR A 119 0.88 11.22 1.35
CA THR A 119 1.09 10.37 0.16
C THR A 119 2.35 9.52 0.28
N LEU A 120 3.47 10.07 0.78
CA LEU A 120 4.72 9.30 0.94
C LEU A 120 4.54 8.13 1.91
N HIS A 121 3.83 8.37 3.01
CA HIS A 121 3.58 7.34 4.02
C HIS A 121 2.71 6.21 3.45
N ILE A 122 1.70 6.54 2.65
CA ILE A 122 0.84 5.55 1.98
C ILE A 122 1.71 4.57 1.17
N PHE A 123 2.62 5.08 0.32
CA PHE A 123 3.51 4.22 -0.46
C PHE A 123 4.44 3.40 0.42
N SER A 124 4.97 4.00 1.50
CA SER A 124 5.86 3.30 2.44
C SER A 124 5.21 2.07 3.08
N TRP A 125 3.90 2.10 3.34
CA TRP A 125 3.17 0.97 3.91
C TRP A 125 3.03 -0.22 2.96
N VAL A 126 3.14 -0.01 1.65
CA VAL A 126 3.25 -1.11 0.68
C VAL A 126 4.53 -1.92 0.93
N LEU A 127 5.64 -1.26 1.26
CA LEU A 127 6.92 -1.93 1.55
C LEU A 127 6.83 -2.72 2.87
N VAL A 128 6.14 -2.17 3.87
CA VAL A 128 5.90 -2.83 5.16
C VAL A 128 5.06 -4.08 4.94
N TRP A 129 3.95 -3.97 4.22
CA TRP A 129 3.07 -5.11 3.96
C TRP A 129 3.77 -6.17 3.10
N CYS A 130 4.50 -5.80 2.05
CA CYS A 130 5.32 -6.75 1.29
C CYS A 130 6.33 -7.49 2.19
N HIS A 131 6.95 -6.80 3.16
CA HIS A 131 7.85 -7.43 4.11
C HIS A 131 7.13 -8.39 5.05
N VAL A 132 5.93 -8.03 5.53
CA VAL A 132 5.09 -8.92 6.34
C VAL A 132 4.73 -10.20 5.59
N VAL A 133 4.42 -10.08 4.30
CA VAL A 133 4.11 -11.23 3.45
C VAL A 133 5.34 -12.13 3.22
N ASP A 134 6.51 -11.55 2.98
CA ASP A 134 7.75 -12.28 2.65
C ASP A 134 8.44 -12.88 3.90
N LYS A 135 8.46 -12.13 5.01
CA LYS A 135 9.30 -12.42 6.20
C LYS A 135 8.57 -12.35 7.53
N GLY A 136 7.28 -12.02 7.53
CA GLY A 136 6.51 -11.75 8.75
C GLY A 136 6.75 -10.36 9.34
N TRP A 137 6.13 -10.10 10.48
CA TRP A 137 6.19 -8.79 11.15
C TRP A 137 7.58 -8.50 11.73
N SER A 138 8.08 -7.30 11.46
CA SER A 138 9.31 -6.76 12.04
C SER A 138 9.10 -5.29 12.42
N SER A 139 8.93 -5.02 13.72
CA SER A 139 8.78 -3.65 14.22
C SER A 139 9.96 -2.75 13.85
N PRO A 140 11.24 -3.21 13.94
CA PRO A 140 12.37 -2.38 13.52
C PRO A 140 12.31 -2.00 12.04
N TYR A 141 11.89 -2.93 11.18
CA TYR A 141 11.76 -2.66 9.74
C TYR A 141 10.62 -1.66 9.47
N ALA A 142 9.46 -1.83 10.09
CA ALA A 142 8.33 -0.91 9.96
C ALA A 142 8.74 0.51 10.41
N LEU A 143 9.34 0.64 11.61
CA LEU A 143 9.81 1.93 12.13
C LEU A 143 10.86 2.58 11.23
N MET A 144 11.80 1.80 10.67
CA MET A 144 12.79 2.31 9.73
C MET A 144 12.12 2.86 8.47
N VAL A 145 11.21 2.10 7.85
CA VAL A 145 10.52 2.51 6.62
C VAL A 145 9.68 3.77 6.86
N GLU A 146 8.92 3.83 7.96
CA GLU A 146 8.14 5.01 8.30
C GLU A 146 9.02 6.22 8.62
N SER A 147 10.09 6.05 9.38
CA SER A 147 11.03 7.14 9.69
C SER A 147 11.67 7.67 8.41
N CYS A 148 12.08 6.79 7.49
CA CYS A 148 12.58 7.19 6.18
C CYS A 148 11.50 7.94 5.37
N SER A 149 10.24 7.51 5.45
CA SER A 149 9.11 8.22 4.82
C SER A 149 8.93 9.63 5.38
N VAL A 150 8.84 9.77 6.70
CA VAL A 150 8.73 11.06 7.41
C VAL A 150 9.85 11.99 6.97
N LEU A 151 11.10 11.52 7.05
CA LEU A 151 12.30 12.31 6.76
C LEU A 151 12.45 12.65 5.27
N SER A 152 11.99 11.77 4.37
CA SER A 152 12.12 11.99 2.93
C SER A 152 11.36 13.23 2.44
N TYR A 153 10.29 13.64 3.14
CA TYR A 153 9.59 14.87 2.84
C TYR A 153 10.44 16.13 3.07
N GLY A 154 11.48 16.03 3.91
CA GLY A 154 12.45 17.11 4.09
C GLY A 154 13.12 17.55 2.78
N LEU A 155 13.18 16.70 1.75
CA LEU A 155 13.67 17.09 0.42
C LEU A 155 12.89 18.28 -0.16
N ALA A 156 11.58 18.38 0.11
CA ALA A 156 10.74 19.48 -0.35
C ALA A 156 11.08 20.83 0.31
N LEU A 157 11.85 20.83 1.41
CA LEU A 157 12.39 22.05 2.02
C LEU A 157 13.66 22.57 1.32
N PHE A 158 14.38 21.69 0.62
CA PHE A 158 15.67 22.00 0.02
C PHE A 158 15.59 22.23 -1.49
N HIS A 159 14.54 21.75 -2.15
CA HIS A 159 14.40 21.85 -3.60
C HIS A 159 12.94 21.85 -4.03
N ASP A 160 12.60 22.66 -5.04
CA ASP A 160 11.23 22.80 -5.58
C ASP A 160 10.64 21.48 -6.10
N ARG A 161 11.52 20.58 -6.56
CA ARG A 161 11.19 19.21 -7.02
C ARG A 161 11.40 18.13 -5.96
N GLY A 162 11.64 18.53 -4.71
CA GLY A 162 12.02 17.63 -3.63
C GLY A 162 10.92 16.61 -3.29
N PHE A 163 9.66 17.04 -3.33
CA PHE A 163 8.52 16.15 -3.16
C PHE A 163 8.44 15.11 -4.28
N GLU A 164 8.56 15.52 -5.55
CA GLU A 164 8.48 14.62 -6.69
C GLU A 164 9.61 13.59 -6.71
N VAL A 165 10.82 14.00 -6.31
CA VAL A 165 11.95 13.07 -6.14
C VAL A 165 11.65 12.07 -5.02
N ALA A 166 11.17 12.53 -3.86
CA ALA A 166 10.80 11.66 -2.76
C ALA A 166 9.71 10.65 -3.20
N LEU A 167 8.63 11.15 -3.80
CA LEU A 167 7.51 10.34 -4.29
C LEU A 167 7.97 9.32 -5.33
N GLY A 168 8.80 9.74 -6.29
CA GLY A 168 9.37 8.85 -7.30
C GLY A 168 10.18 7.69 -6.70
N CYS A 169 11.01 7.99 -5.69
CA CYS A 169 11.74 6.96 -4.94
C CYS A 169 10.79 6.00 -4.21
N HIS A 170 9.77 6.51 -3.52
CA HIS A 170 8.77 5.69 -2.82
C HIS A 170 8.02 4.76 -3.77
N ILE A 171 7.56 5.29 -4.92
CA ILE A 171 6.94 4.48 -5.98
C ILE A 171 7.91 3.40 -6.44
N ALA A 172 9.16 3.76 -6.78
CA ALA A 172 10.15 2.81 -7.27
C ALA A 172 10.42 1.67 -6.27
N PHE A 173 10.54 1.99 -4.97
CA PHE A 173 10.71 0.97 -3.93
C PHE A 173 9.46 0.10 -3.75
N ALA A 174 8.26 0.68 -3.80
CA ALA A 174 7.01 -0.07 -3.73
C ALA A 174 6.88 -1.05 -4.91
N VAL A 175 7.20 -0.60 -6.13
CA VAL A 175 7.24 -1.46 -7.32
C VAL A 175 8.27 -2.57 -7.17
N PHE A 176 9.50 -2.24 -6.77
CA PHE A 176 10.57 -3.23 -6.59
C PHE A 176 10.17 -4.31 -5.57
N LYS A 177 9.66 -3.91 -4.40
CA LYS A 177 9.20 -4.83 -3.36
C LYS A 177 7.99 -5.65 -3.80
N GLY A 178 7.03 -5.02 -4.47
CA GLY A 178 5.85 -5.70 -5.02
C GLY A 178 6.22 -6.75 -6.06
N VAL A 179 7.06 -6.40 -7.04
CA VAL A 179 7.54 -7.35 -8.06
C VAL A 179 8.31 -8.51 -7.42
N ARG A 180 9.19 -8.23 -6.46
CA ARG A 180 9.90 -9.29 -5.73
C ARG A 180 8.93 -10.23 -5.00
N ALA A 181 7.94 -9.69 -4.29
CA ALA A 181 6.94 -10.49 -3.59
C ALA A 181 6.08 -11.31 -4.58
N GLN A 182 5.75 -10.74 -5.74
CA GLN A 182 5.06 -11.44 -6.83
C GLN A 182 5.88 -12.61 -7.39
N VAL A 183 7.20 -12.44 -7.56
CA VAL A 183 8.08 -13.52 -8.04
C VAL A 183 8.16 -14.65 -7.02
N ASN A 184 8.20 -14.32 -5.72
CA ASN A 184 8.37 -15.31 -4.66
C ASN A 184 7.07 -16.07 -4.32
N LEU A 185 5.94 -15.37 -4.28
CA LEU A 185 4.69 -15.85 -3.66
C LEU A 185 3.46 -15.69 -4.55
N GLY A 186 3.64 -15.11 -5.74
CA GLY A 186 2.54 -14.74 -6.61
C GLY A 186 2.01 -15.88 -7.48
N ASP A 187 0.80 -15.66 -7.96
CA ASP A 187 0.13 -16.46 -8.99
C ASP A 187 -0.37 -15.53 -10.13
N THR A 188 -1.10 -16.11 -11.09
CA THR A 188 -1.65 -15.36 -12.23
C THR A 188 -2.65 -14.27 -11.79
N ALA A 189 -3.40 -14.50 -10.71
CA ALA A 189 -4.38 -13.54 -10.21
C ALA A 189 -3.68 -12.36 -9.53
N SER A 190 -2.69 -12.62 -8.67
CA SER A 190 -1.89 -11.55 -8.06
C SER A 190 -1.08 -10.77 -9.10
N MET A 191 -0.57 -11.42 -10.15
CA MET A 191 0.10 -10.73 -11.25
C MET A 191 -0.84 -9.73 -11.94
N ARG A 192 -2.09 -10.13 -12.20
CA ARG A 192 -3.10 -9.23 -12.77
C ARG A 192 -3.35 -8.03 -11.87
N TYR A 193 -3.48 -8.23 -10.56
CA TYR A 193 -3.65 -7.13 -9.62
C TYR A 193 -2.45 -6.20 -9.57
N LEU A 194 -1.23 -6.73 -9.61
CA LEU A 194 -0.01 -5.92 -9.70
C LEU A 194 0.00 -5.06 -10.96
N CYS A 195 -0.28 -5.64 -12.13
CA CYS A 195 -0.35 -4.89 -13.40
C CYS A 195 -1.41 -3.78 -13.35
N LEU A 196 -2.59 -4.08 -12.78
CA LEU A 196 -3.66 -3.09 -12.64
C LEU A 196 -3.27 -1.97 -11.66
N ALA A 197 -2.63 -2.29 -10.54
CA ALA A 197 -2.11 -1.30 -9.59
C ALA A 197 -1.05 -0.39 -10.24
N LEU A 198 -0.13 -0.95 -11.02
CA LEU A 198 0.90 -0.19 -11.75
C LEU A 198 0.29 0.70 -12.83
N LEU A 199 -0.68 0.19 -13.60
CA LEU A 199 -1.39 0.96 -14.61
C LEU A 199 -2.16 2.11 -13.97
N SER A 200 -2.85 1.85 -12.86
CA SER A 200 -3.52 2.86 -12.06
C SER A 200 -2.55 3.90 -11.49
N CYS A 201 -1.39 3.49 -10.99
CA CYS A 201 -0.35 4.41 -10.51
C CYS A 201 0.19 5.31 -11.63
N ALA A 202 0.46 4.75 -12.79
CA ALA A 202 0.86 5.52 -13.97
C ALA A 202 -0.24 6.50 -14.39
N GLY A 203 -1.51 6.06 -14.39
CA GLY A 203 -2.66 6.91 -14.66
C GLY A 203 -2.79 8.08 -13.67
N PHE A 204 -2.61 7.83 -12.38
CA PHE A 204 -2.60 8.86 -11.35
C PHE A 204 -1.55 9.94 -11.64
N VAL A 205 -0.31 9.55 -11.98
CA VAL A 205 0.76 10.51 -12.28
C VAL A 205 0.49 11.25 -13.58
N VAL A 206 0.22 10.53 -14.67
CA VAL A 206 0.14 11.11 -16.02
C VAL A 206 -1.08 12.03 -16.15
N LEU A 207 -2.25 11.60 -15.68
CA LEU A 207 -3.49 12.39 -15.80
C LEU A 207 -3.44 13.65 -14.95
N LYS A 208 -2.74 13.61 -13.80
CA LYS A 208 -2.51 14.79 -12.97
C LYS A 208 -1.56 15.79 -13.66
N LEU A 209 -0.46 15.30 -14.23
CA LEU A 209 0.51 16.17 -14.93
C LEU A 209 -0.06 16.80 -16.20
N LEU A 210 -0.99 16.13 -16.87
CA LEU A 210 -1.62 16.59 -18.11
C LEU A 210 -2.98 17.24 -17.89
N ASP A 211 -3.36 17.62 -16.65
CA ASP A 211 -4.72 18.07 -16.33
C ASP A 211 -5.23 19.18 -17.28
N HIS A 212 -4.45 20.26 -17.42
CA HIS A 212 -4.81 21.36 -18.31
C HIS A 212 -4.77 21.00 -19.79
N SER A 213 -3.77 20.25 -20.24
CA SER A 213 -3.67 19.81 -21.64
C SER A 213 -4.83 18.89 -22.03
N LEU A 214 -5.29 18.06 -21.09
CA LEU A 214 -6.42 17.16 -21.33
C LEU A 214 -7.75 17.92 -21.37
N ALA A 215 -7.88 19.04 -20.64
CA ALA A 215 -9.09 19.84 -20.59
C ALA A 215 -9.53 20.43 -21.95
N GLU A 216 -8.67 20.40 -22.97
CA GLU A 216 -9.03 20.73 -24.36
C GLU A 216 -10.02 19.72 -24.97
N TYR A 217 -10.00 18.47 -24.51
CA TYR A 217 -10.86 17.40 -25.02
C TYR A 217 -12.17 17.30 -24.22
N TRP A 218 -13.28 17.06 -24.91
CA TRP A 218 -14.64 17.10 -24.34
C TRP A 218 -14.84 16.24 -23.08
N VAL A 219 -14.21 15.07 -23.00
CA VAL A 219 -14.29 14.15 -21.84
C VAL A 219 -13.74 14.80 -20.57
N PHE A 220 -12.74 15.67 -20.72
CA PHE A 220 -11.99 16.26 -19.62
C PHE A 220 -12.42 17.69 -19.27
N GLN A 221 -13.42 18.25 -19.97
CA GLN A 221 -13.92 19.59 -19.68
C GLN A 221 -14.71 19.67 -18.37
N ASN A 222 -15.37 18.58 -17.97
CA ASN A 222 -16.12 18.49 -16.73
C ASN A 222 -15.47 17.52 -15.73
N LEU A 223 -15.01 16.36 -16.22
CA LEU A 223 -14.28 15.37 -15.42
C LEU A 223 -12.80 15.47 -15.77
N THR A 224 -12.09 16.36 -15.11
CA THR A 224 -10.74 16.76 -15.55
C THR A 224 -9.69 15.67 -15.36
N GLY A 225 -8.50 15.87 -15.90
CA GLY A 225 -7.38 14.95 -15.69
C GLY A 225 -7.11 14.74 -14.19
N HIS A 226 -7.24 15.78 -13.37
CA HIS A 226 -7.13 15.70 -11.92
C HIS A 226 -8.21 14.82 -11.30
N PHE A 227 -9.47 14.92 -11.76
CA PHE A 227 -10.54 14.02 -11.31
C PHE A 227 -10.20 12.56 -11.66
N TRP A 228 -9.86 12.27 -12.91
CA TRP A 228 -9.52 10.91 -13.34
C TRP A 228 -8.25 10.37 -12.68
N SER A 229 -7.29 11.25 -12.36
CA SER A 229 -6.10 10.87 -11.60
C SER A 229 -6.46 10.34 -10.21
N LYS A 230 -7.46 10.92 -9.54
CA LYS A 230 -7.96 10.43 -8.24
C LYS A 230 -8.75 9.13 -8.38
N VAL A 231 -9.49 8.95 -9.47
CA VAL A 231 -10.10 7.64 -9.80
C VAL A 231 -9.00 6.59 -9.93
N CYS A 232 -7.92 6.91 -10.64
CA CYS A 232 -6.75 6.05 -10.77
C CYS A 232 -6.08 5.78 -9.41
N ASP A 233 -5.95 6.77 -8.52
CA ASP A 233 -5.38 6.58 -7.19
C ASP A 233 -6.25 5.65 -6.31
N ILE A 234 -7.59 5.82 -6.33
CA ILE A 234 -8.53 4.90 -5.67
C ILE A 234 -8.38 3.47 -6.21
N LEU A 235 -8.28 3.31 -7.53
CA LEU A 235 -8.05 2.00 -8.15
C LEU A 235 -6.67 1.43 -7.79
N GLN A 236 -5.64 2.27 -7.70
CA GLN A 236 -4.31 1.88 -7.25
C GLN A 236 -4.37 1.30 -5.82
N PHE A 237 -5.05 1.98 -4.90
CA PHE A 237 -5.31 1.45 -3.56
C PHE A 237 -6.03 0.11 -3.63
N HIS A 238 -7.16 0.04 -4.35
CA HIS A 238 -7.98 -1.17 -4.44
C HIS A 238 -7.17 -2.37 -4.96
N TYR A 239 -6.45 -2.19 -6.06
CA TYR A 239 -5.64 -3.26 -6.63
C TYR A 239 -4.42 -3.60 -5.77
N SER A 240 -3.87 -2.64 -5.03
CA SER A 240 -2.83 -2.92 -4.03
C SER A 240 -3.36 -3.79 -2.90
N PHE A 241 -4.57 -3.53 -2.39
CA PHE A 241 -5.22 -4.41 -1.43
C PHE A 241 -5.48 -5.81 -2.00
N CYS A 242 -6.02 -5.92 -3.21
CA CYS A 242 -6.24 -7.22 -3.86
C CYS A 242 -4.93 -7.99 -4.00
N PHE A 243 -3.88 -7.32 -4.46
CA PHE A 243 -2.56 -7.89 -4.63
C PHE A 243 -1.97 -8.40 -3.31
N LEU A 244 -1.88 -7.54 -2.29
CA LEU A 244 -1.23 -7.87 -1.03
C LEU A 244 -2.04 -8.86 -0.19
N THR A 245 -3.37 -8.79 -0.26
CA THR A 245 -4.25 -9.79 0.36
C THR A 245 -4.03 -11.15 -0.28
N ARG A 246 -4.01 -11.22 -1.62
CA ARG A 246 -3.77 -12.48 -2.33
C ARG A 246 -2.41 -13.08 -2.02
N LEU A 247 -1.36 -12.26 -1.97
CA LEU A 247 -0.04 -12.75 -1.58
C LEU A 247 0.01 -13.22 -0.12
N SER A 248 -0.70 -12.53 0.78
CA SER A 248 -0.81 -12.95 2.19
C SER A 248 -1.47 -14.32 2.32
N GLU A 249 -2.53 -14.58 1.54
CA GLU A 249 -3.18 -15.90 1.46
C GLU A 249 -2.25 -16.98 0.90
N ASN A 250 -1.52 -16.67 -0.17
CA ASN A 250 -0.58 -17.60 -0.79
C ASN A 250 0.56 -17.97 0.17
N ALA A 251 1.12 -16.98 0.88
CA ALA A 251 2.13 -17.19 1.91
C ALA A 251 1.61 -18.10 3.04
N HIS A 252 0.38 -17.85 3.50
CA HIS A 252 -0.26 -18.67 4.53
C HIS A 252 -0.48 -20.12 4.07
N ASN A 253 -0.97 -20.32 2.85
CA ASN A 253 -1.17 -21.66 2.28
C ASN A 253 0.15 -22.41 2.12
N ALA A 254 1.22 -21.74 1.68
CA ALA A 254 2.55 -22.33 1.57
C ALA A 254 3.06 -22.81 2.94
N LEU A 255 2.86 -22.01 4.00
CA LEU A 255 3.23 -22.37 5.38
C LEU A 255 2.44 -23.58 5.89
N ILE A 256 1.12 -23.64 5.65
CA ILE A 256 0.29 -24.80 6.02
C ILE A 256 0.80 -26.06 5.32
N ASN A 257 1.01 -25.99 4.00
CA ASN A 257 1.46 -27.14 3.21
C ASN A 257 2.83 -27.65 3.71
N ALA A 258 3.76 -26.75 4.02
CA ALA A 258 5.05 -27.10 4.59
C ALA A 258 4.90 -27.80 5.95
N ARG A 259 4.06 -27.27 6.85
CA ARG A 259 3.81 -27.88 8.17
C ARG A 259 3.18 -29.27 8.05
N THR A 260 2.16 -29.43 7.21
CA THR A 260 1.52 -30.73 6.96
C THR A 260 2.52 -31.74 6.40
N PHE A 261 3.37 -31.33 5.46
CA PHE A 261 4.42 -32.19 4.92
C PHE A 261 5.41 -32.64 6.00
N ILE A 262 5.88 -31.74 6.87
CA ILE A 262 6.77 -32.08 7.99
C ILE A 262 6.08 -33.06 8.96
N GLN A 263 4.81 -32.85 9.29
CA GLN A 263 4.06 -33.76 10.15
C GLN A 263 3.92 -35.16 9.55
N LEU A 264 3.60 -35.25 8.25
CA LEU A 264 3.50 -36.53 7.54
C LEU A 264 4.85 -37.24 7.45
N SER A 265 5.92 -36.49 7.17
CA SER A 265 7.30 -36.99 7.17
C SER A 265 7.70 -37.57 8.54
N ASN A 266 7.42 -36.85 9.62
CA ASN A 266 7.74 -37.31 10.98
C ASN A 266 6.91 -38.55 11.35
N LYS A 267 5.64 -38.63 10.94
CA LYS A 267 4.79 -39.80 11.15
C LYS A 267 5.32 -41.03 10.39
N ALA A 268 5.75 -40.85 9.14
CA ALA A 268 6.34 -41.93 8.34
C ALA A 268 7.68 -42.44 8.93
N MET A 269 8.51 -41.53 9.44
CA MET A 269 9.76 -41.88 10.14
C MET A 269 9.50 -42.67 11.43
N ASN A 270 8.51 -42.25 12.23
CA ASN A 270 8.13 -42.97 13.45
C ASN A 270 7.56 -44.37 13.16
N MET A 271 6.83 -44.56 12.04
CA MET A 271 6.32 -45.88 11.63
C MET A 271 7.43 -46.82 11.15
N THR A 272 8.47 -46.30 10.49
CA THR A 272 9.63 -47.11 10.06
C THR A 272 10.54 -47.49 11.24
N CYS A 273 10.68 -46.63 12.26
CA CYS A 273 11.41 -46.97 13.48
C CYS A 273 10.69 -48.01 14.36
N THR A 274 9.36 -48.10 14.30
CA THR A 274 8.57 -49.03 15.13
C THR A 274 8.28 -50.38 14.46
N ASN A 275 8.48 -50.50 13.14
CA ASN A 275 8.37 -51.79 12.43
C ASN A 275 9.51 -51.96 11.40
N PRO A 276 10.62 -52.61 11.76
CA PRO A 276 11.80 -52.75 10.90
C PRO A 276 11.57 -53.62 9.64
N ASN A 277 10.42 -54.29 9.51
CA ASN A 277 10.08 -55.07 8.33
C ASN A 277 9.39 -54.25 7.22
N LEU A 278 9.04 -52.98 7.47
CA LEU A 278 8.58 -52.05 6.44
C LEU A 278 9.79 -51.39 5.75
N VAL A 279 10.42 -52.13 4.83
CA VAL A 279 11.45 -51.57 3.95
C VAL A 279 10.76 -50.70 2.91
N LEU A 280 10.71 -49.38 3.16
CA LEU A 280 10.43 -48.42 2.09
C LEU A 280 11.60 -48.44 1.10
N SER A 281 11.27 -48.77 -0.16
CA SER A 281 12.20 -48.76 -1.30
C SER A 281 13.10 -47.51 -1.30
N SER A 282 14.40 -47.71 -1.52
CA SER A 282 15.47 -46.71 -1.52
C SER A 282 15.16 -45.44 -2.34
N THR A 283 14.26 -45.54 -3.31
CA THR A 283 13.74 -44.43 -4.11
C THR A 283 12.98 -43.39 -3.28
N VAL A 284 12.25 -43.80 -2.23
CA VAL A 284 11.51 -42.87 -1.36
C VAL A 284 12.45 -42.12 -0.43
N ILE A 285 13.50 -42.78 0.07
CA ILE A 285 14.52 -42.15 0.93
C ILE A 285 15.34 -41.11 0.13
N LEU A 286 15.66 -41.41 -1.14
CA LEU A 286 16.39 -40.47 -2.01
C LEU A 286 15.54 -39.26 -2.40
N CYS A 287 14.27 -39.48 -2.74
CA CYS A 287 13.32 -38.41 -3.03
C CYS A 287 13.10 -37.51 -1.79
N HIS A 288 13.03 -38.13 -0.61
CA HIS A 288 12.89 -37.43 0.66
C HIS A 288 14.12 -36.56 1.01
N ARG A 289 15.35 -37.05 0.80
CA ARG A 289 16.57 -36.26 0.99
C ARG A 289 16.69 -35.09 0.02
N HIS A 290 16.34 -35.28 -1.26
CA HIS A 290 16.39 -34.19 -2.25
C HIS A 290 15.35 -33.10 -1.95
N VAL A 291 14.15 -33.48 -1.53
CA VAL A 291 13.09 -32.54 -1.11
C VAL A 291 13.45 -31.85 0.21
N GLN A 292 14.04 -32.56 1.18
CA GLN A 292 14.54 -31.93 2.42
C GLN A 292 15.64 -30.91 2.16
N ILE A 293 16.57 -31.17 1.23
CA ILE A 293 17.62 -30.21 0.89
C ILE A 293 17.03 -28.98 0.18
N LEU A 294 16.07 -29.18 -0.74
CA LEU A 294 15.35 -28.06 -1.36
C LEU A 294 14.58 -27.23 -0.32
N MET A 295 13.94 -27.89 0.65
CA MET A 295 13.15 -27.22 1.69
C MET A 295 14.00 -26.57 2.78
N ILE A 296 15.16 -27.12 3.15
CA ILE A 296 16.09 -26.44 4.06
C ILE A 296 16.60 -25.14 3.44
N ASN A 297 16.77 -25.10 2.12
CA ASN A 297 17.12 -23.85 1.43
C ASN A 297 15.92 -22.88 1.42
N VAL A 298 14.70 -23.36 1.15
CA VAL A 298 13.48 -22.52 1.27
C VAL A 298 13.27 -21.99 2.71
N ILE A 299 13.57 -22.77 3.74
CA ILE A 299 13.44 -22.36 5.16
C ILE A 299 14.62 -21.49 5.62
N LYS A 300 15.81 -21.62 5.04
CA LYS A 300 16.95 -20.73 5.32
C LYS A 300 16.83 -19.38 4.62
N ASP A 301 16.05 -19.32 3.54
CA ASP A 301 15.80 -18.10 2.76
C ASP A 301 14.50 -17.37 3.16
N LEU A 302 13.67 -17.97 4.03
CA LEU A 302 12.55 -17.35 4.78
C LEU A 302 13.07 -16.75 6.09
#